data_AF-A0AAU9GBY2-F1
#
_entry.id   AF-A0AAU9GBY2-F1
#
_cell.length_a   1.000
_cell.length_b   1.000
_cell.length_c   1.000
_cell.angle_alpha   90.00
_cell.angle_beta   90.00
_cell.angle_gamma   90.00
#
_symmetry.space_group_name_H-M   'P 1'
#
loop_
_entity.id
_entity.type
_entity.pdbx_description
1 polymer ?
#
loop_
_entity_poly.entity_id
_entity_poly.type
_entity_poly.pdbx_seq_one_letter_code
_entity_poly.pdbx_strand_id
1 'polypeptide(L)'
;MKCWGSMLWYAAAVLLLVEVCAKKMPKYCKRLKRPSKTKTDYCSVASCADQANIGCKNDMKFITGCVGNMFNLSTATRNFIVRQHNTYRNIVARGKLHDLPPSGRMLKMQWHEELAELARFAAYRCSIGKVYRCFATMEYAGAGYNTAYNKFPGEQDYMKIVRAQMKTWYEQYQYSNAKSIMTGKAPGGQEIGHFLQIVSGLSDRIGCAIFRSRHFGYNYQVLICAYSCSKPTKVPVYKLSRIPAEHCTCGSDHDHKNLCSAFERVSSCEAEPPKSLAHDMTVMGLDYESTWNGDKKAVNTSNPVQNVANFIEGHAA
;
A
#
# COMPACT_ATOMS: atom_id res chain seq x y z
N MET A 1 32.77 55.30 -22.77
CA MET A 1 32.58 53.88 -23.16
C MET A 1 33.11 52.99 -22.05
N LYS A 2 32.23 52.34 -21.28
CA LYS A 2 32.49 51.18 -20.39
C LYS A 2 31.32 51.06 -19.40
N CYS A 3 30.36 50.18 -19.69
CA CYS A 3 29.51 49.53 -18.66
C CYS A 3 28.60 48.43 -19.24
N TRP A 4 29.00 47.76 -20.32
CA TRP A 4 28.24 46.61 -20.88
C TRP A 4 28.93 45.26 -20.61
N GLY A 5 29.95 45.25 -19.76
CA GLY A 5 30.77 44.06 -19.49
C GLY A 5 30.27 43.18 -18.35
N SER A 6 29.36 43.62 -17.46
CA SER A 6 29.00 42.83 -16.26
C SER A 6 27.72 42.00 -16.40
N MET A 7 26.77 42.36 -17.27
CA MET A 7 25.51 41.60 -17.44
C MET A 7 25.71 40.22 -18.10
N LEU A 8 26.70 40.10 -18.99
CA LEU A 8 27.01 38.84 -19.68
C LEU A 8 27.63 37.78 -18.76
N TRP A 9 28.37 38.19 -17.73
CA TRP A 9 28.96 37.26 -16.75
C TRP A 9 27.92 36.71 -15.77
N TYR A 10 26.92 37.52 -15.39
CA TYR A 10 25.78 37.03 -14.60
C TYR A 10 24.90 36.07 -15.39
N ALA A 11 24.63 36.33 -16.67
CA ALA A 11 23.87 35.41 -17.52
C ALA A 11 24.60 34.08 -17.76
N ALA A 12 25.93 34.12 -17.96
CA ALA A 12 26.75 32.91 -18.09
C ALA A 12 26.85 32.13 -16.77
N ALA A 13 26.95 32.80 -15.62
CA ALA A 13 26.92 32.16 -14.30
C ALA A 13 25.54 31.55 -13.99
N VAL A 14 24.44 32.19 -14.40
CA VAL A 14 23.09 31.64 -14.30
C VAL A 14 22.90 30.46 -15.26
N LEU A 15 23.45 30.51 -16.48
CA LEU A 15 23.41 29.37 -17.41
C LEU A 15 24.29 28.20 -16.95
N LEU A 16 25.45 28.45 -16.32
CA LEU A 16 26.31 27.44 -15.70
C LEU A 16 25.71 26.89 -14.39
N LEU A 17 24.89 27.66 -13.66
CA LEU A 17 24.08 27.16 -12.54
C LEU A 17 22.82 26.40 -13.01
N VAL A 18 22.38 26.62 -14.25
CA VAL A 18 21.25 25.93 -14.90
C VAL A 18 21.68 24.64 -15.62
N GLU A 19 22.98 24.33 -15.68
CA GLU A 19 23.47 22.95 -15.62
C GLU A 19 23.20 22.35 -14.22
N VAL A 20 21.99 22.57 -13.70
CA VAL A 20 21.32 21.73 -12.72
C VAL A 20 21.55 20.31 -13.20
N CYS A 21 22.31 19.55 -12.41
CA CYS A 21 22.52 18.12 -12.53
C CYS A 21 21.24 17.39 -12.96
N ALA A 22 20.96 17.35 -14.26
CA ALA A 22 19.94 16.50 -14.83
C ALA A 22 20.49 15.09 -14.68
N LYS A 23 20.22 14.47 -13.52
CA LYS A 23 20.65 13.11 -13.22
C LYS A 23 20.28 12.26 -14.43
N LYS A 24 21.31 11.77 -15.12
CA LYS A 24 21.13 10.99 -16.34
C LYS A 24 20.21 9.81 -16.03
N MET A 25 19.01 9.81 -16.61
CA MET A 25 18.02 8.79 -16.31
C MET A 25 18.57 7.39 -16.64
N PRO A 26 18.36 6.39 -15.76
CA PRO A 26 18.74 5.02 -16.04
C PRO A 26 18.16 4.50 -17.36
N LYS A 27 18.91 3.64 -18.06
CA LYS A 27 18.48 3.08 -19.36
C LYS A 27 17.13 2.34 -19.26
N TYR A 28 16.83 1.72 -18.11
CA TYR A 28 15.58 1.00 -17.90
C TYR A 28 14.35 1.90 -17.81
N CYS A 29 14.53 3.21 -17.55
CA CYS A 29 13.43 4.17 -17.49
C CYS A 29 12.79 4.46 -18.86
N LYS A 30 13.34 3.88 -19.94
CA LYS A 30 12.84 4.06 -21.31
C LYS A 30 11.80 3.02 -21.73
N ARG A 31 11.61 1.94 -20.94
CA ARG A 31 10.72 0.82 -21.31
C ARG A 31 10.01 0.27 -20.08
N LEU A 32 8.73 -0.06 -20.23
CA LEU A 32 7.94 -0.70 -19.17
C LEU A 32 8.54 -2.05 -18.77
N LYS A 33 8.32 -2.45 -17.51
CA LYS A 33 8.65 -3.80 -17.06
C LYS A 33 7.81 -4.79 -17.85
N ARG A 34 8.48 -5.73 -18.53
CA ARG A 34 7.79 -6.87 -19.13
C ARG A 34 7.30 -7.77 -18.01
N PRO A 35 6.05 -8.25 -18.06
CA PRO A 35 5.57 -9.26 -17.13
C PRO A 35 6.46 -10.51 -17.18
N SER A 36 6.66 -11.16 -16.03
CA SER A 36 7.28 -12.49 -16.02
C SER A 36 6.47 -13.45 -16.88
N LYS A 37 7.17 -14.29 -17.66
CA LYS A 37 6.55 -15.41 -18.41
C LYS A 37 6.50 -16.69 -17.59
N THR A 38 7.22 -16.74 -16.47
CA THR A 38 7.31 -17.93 -15.63
C THR A 38 6.08 -17.98 -14.73
N LYS A 39 5.28 -19.03 -14.85
CA LYS A 39 4.13 -19.26 -13.98
C LYS A 39 4.60 -19.66 -12.58
N THR A 40 4.05 -19.02 -11.55
CA THR A 40 4.31 -19.39 -10.17
C THR A 40 3.73 -20.76 -9.84
N ASP A 41 4.55 -21.65 -9.28
CA ASP A 41 4.05 -22.80 -8.53
C ASP A 41 3.72 -22.35 -7.10
N TYR A 42 2.43 -22.12 -6.84
CA TYR A 42 1.97 -21.58 -5.56
C TYR A 42 2.26 -22.50 -4.37
N CYS A 43 2.49 -23.80 -4.58
CA CYS A 43 2.80 -24.72 -3.49
C CYS A 43 4.26 -24.68 -3.06
N SER A 44 5.16 -24.08 -3.84
CA SER A 44 6.60 -24.03 -3.57
C SER A 44 7.17 -22.60 -3.43
N VAL A 45 6.30 -21.60 -3.19
CA VAL A 45 6.72 -20.22 -2.99
C VAL A 45 7.44 -20.07 -1.64
N ALA A 46 8.77 -20.02 -1.67
CA ALA A 46 9.62 -19.97 -0.48
C ALA A 46 9.30 -18.81 0.48
N SER A 47 8.89 -17.64 -0.04
CA SER A 47 8.58 -16.48 0.79
C SER A 47 7.29 -16.61 1.60
N CYS A 48 6.53 -17.69 1.41
CA CYS A 48 5.39 -18.01 2.27
C CYS A 48 5.79 -18.73 3.56
N ALA A 49 7.06 -19.15 3.72
CA ALA A 49 7.54 -19.93 4.86
C ALA A 49 6.59 -21.12 5.17
N ASP A 50 6.13 -21.27 6.42
CA ASP A 50 5.23 -22.35 6.84
C ASP A 50 3.76 -22.11 6.47
N GLN A 51 3.42 -20.92 5.96
CA GLN A 51 2.05 -20.58 5.62
C GLN A 51 1.71 -21.04 4.19
N ALA A 52 0.65 -21.83 4.04
CA ALA A 52 0.20 -22.23 2.71
C ALA A 52 -0.23 -21.00 1.86
N ASN A 53 0.22 -20.97 0.61
CA ASN A 53 -0.19 -19.97 -0.36
C ASN A 53 -1.68 -20.11 -0.70
N ILE A 54 -2.33 -19.01 -1.05
CA ILE A 54 -3.76 -18.98 -1.42
C ILE A 54 -4.06 -19.74 -2.72
N GLY A 55 -3.10 -19.82 -3.64
CA GLY A 55 -3.23 -20.56 -4.89
C GLY A 55 -2.84 -22.03 -4.83
N CYS A 56 -2.19 -22.49 -3.75
CA CYS A 56 -1.75 -23.88 -3.66
C CYS A 56 -2.95 -24.84 -3.57
N LYS A 57 -3.01 -25.82 -4.50
CA LYS A 57 -4.12 -26.77 -4.65
C LYS A 57 -5.50 -26.12 -4.81
N ASN A 58 -5.56 -24.89 -5.34
CA ASN A 58 -6.81 -24.22 -5.67
C ASN A 58 -7.26 -24.62 -7.08
N ASP A 59 -8.46 -25.16 -7.22
CA ASP A 59 -9.03 -25.64 -8.49
C ASP A 59 -9.86 -24.59 -9.23
N MET A 60 -9.82 -23.33 -8.77
CA MET A 60 -10.61 -22.21 -9.28
C MET A 60 -12.11 -22.44 -9.21
N LYS A 61 -12.58 -23.15 -8.18
CA LYS A 61 -14.01 -23.34 -7.91
C LYS A 61 -14.36 -22.83 -6.53
N PHE A 62 -15.59 -22.33 -6.40
CA PHE A 62 -16.11 -22.00 -5.09
C PHE A 62 -16.15 -23.24 -4.21
N ILE A 63 -15.83 -23.07 -2.93
CA ILE A 63 -15.96 -24.15 -1.94
C ILE A 63 -17.40 -24.70 -1.93
N THR A 64 -17.53 -26.00 -1.67
CA THR A 64 -18.84 -26.68 -1.60
C THR A 64 -19.80 -25.94 -0.67
N GLY A 65 -21.03 -25.70 -1.13
CA GLY A 65 -22.06 -24.98 -0.37
C GLY A 65 -22.03 -23.45 -0.51
N CYS A 66 -21.03 -22.89 -1.19
CA CYS A 66 -21.07 -21.48 -1.56
C CYS A 66 -22.06 -21.22 -2.70
N VAL A 67 -23.07 -20.40 -2.45
CA VAL A 67 -23.97 -19.85 -3.49
C VAL A 67 -23.42 -18.50 -3.94
N GLY A 68 -22.33 -18.54 -4.72
CA GLY A 68 -21.59 -17.36 -5.17
C GLY A 68 -21.33 -17.36 -6.68
N ASN A 69 -21.22 -16.16 -7.25
CA ASN A 69 -20.88 -15.93 -8.65
C ASN A 69 -19.67 -15.00 -8.73
N MET A 70 -18.67 -15.38 -9.53
CA MET A 70 -17.52 -14.53 -9.83
C MET A 70 -17.89 -13.51 -10.91
N PHE A 71 -17.57 -12.24 -10.71
CA PHE A 71 -17.70 -11.25 -11.77
C PHE A 71 -16.53 -11.34 -12.74
N ASN A 72 -16.85 -11.26 -14.03
CA ASN A 72 -15.84 -10.99 -15.05
C ASN A 72 -15.52 -9.48 -15.06
N LEU A 73 -14.35 -9.09 -14.55
CA LEU A 73 -13.94 -7.68 -14.56
C LEU A 73 -13.55 -7.26 -15.97
N SER A 74 -14.37 -6.39 -16.57
CA SER A 74 -14.06 -5.74 -17.84
C SER A 74 -12.78 -4.90 -17.77
N THR A 75 -12.15 -4.66 -18.92
CA THR A 75 -11.00 -3.75 -19.03
C THR A 75 -11.32 -2.35 -18.46
N ALA A 76 -12.54 -1.85 -18.66
CA ALA A 76 -12.98 -0.57 -18.12
C ALA A 76 -12.98 -0.57 -16.58
N THR A 77 -13.44 -1.66 -15.96
CA THR A 77 -13.45 -1.84 -14.50
C THR A 77 -12.04 -1.94 -13.93
N ARG A 78 -11.17 -2.74 -14.56
CA ARG A 78 -9.75 -2.85 -14.17
C ARG A 78 -9.07 -1.48 -14.22
N ASN A 79 -9.25 -0.76 -15.32
CA ASN A 79 -8.70 0.59 -15.48
C ASN A 79 -9.28 1.58 -14.47
N PHE A 80 -10.57 1.48 -14.13
CA PHE A 80 -11.18 2.31 -13.11
C PHE A 80 -10.53 2.08 -11.73
N ILE A 81 -10.38 0.83 -11.31
CA ILE A 81 -9.73 0.48 -10.04
C ILE A 81 -8.31 1.06 -9.98
N VAL A 82 -7.50 0.85 -11.02
CA VAL A 82 -6.12 1.36 -11.07
C VAL A 82 -6.09 2.89 -11.01
N ARG A 83 -6.90 3.57 -11.82
CA ARG A 83 -6.97 5.05 -11.82
C ARG A 83 -7.39 5.59 -10.45
N GLN A 84 -8.36 4.95 -9.80
CA GLN A 84 -8.82 5.39 -8.48
C GLN A 84 -7.72 5.25 -7.43
N HIS A 85 -6.99 4.13 -7.42
CA HIS A 85 -5.83 3.95 -6.53
C HIS A 85 -4.76 5.01 -6.78
N ASN A 86 -4.42 5.28 -8.04
CA ASN A 86 -3.44 6.32 -8.38
C ASN A 86 -3.90 7.73 -8.00
N THR A 87 -5.20 8.01 -8.12
CA THR A 87 -5.79 9.29 -7.66
C THR A 87 -5.59 9.46 -6.16
N TYR A 88 -5.97 8.46 -5.35
CA TYR A 88 -5.79 8.48 -3.90
C TYR A 88 -4.31 8.61 -3.49
N ARG A 89 -3.44 7.80 -4.09
CA ARG A 89 -1.99 7.83 -3.86
C ARG A 89 -1.40 9.21 -4.19
N ASN A 90 -1.80 9.81 -5.32
CA ASN A 90 -1.29 11.12 -5.74
C ASN A 90 -1.72 12.25 -4.80
N ILE A 91 -2.91 12.17 -4.22
CA ILE A 91 -3.39 13.12 -3.20
C ILE A 91 -2.55 13.01 -1.92
N VAL A 92 -2.31 11.77 -1.46
CA VAL A 92 -1.53 11.51 -0.23
C VAL A 92 -0.07 11.90 -0.43
N ALA A 93 0.55 11.52 -1.54
CA ALA A 93 1.95 11.84 -1.83
C ALA A 93 2.24 13.35 -1.88
N ARG A 94 1.22 14.18 -2.15
CA ARG A 94 1.31 15.65 -2.10
C ARG A 94 1.52 16.20 -0.68
N GLY A 95 1.13 15.44 0.35
CA GLY A 95 1.28 15.84 1.76
C GLY A 95 0.29 16.89 2.25
N LYS A 96 -0.91 16.98 1.66
CA LYS A 96 -1.96 17.97 2.04
C LYS A 96 -3.27 17.34 2.52
N LEU A 97 -3.29 16.02 2.66
CA LEU A 97 -4.47 15.30 3.12
C LEU A 97 -4.29 15.02 4.61
N HIS A 98 -5.09 15.67 5.46
CA HIS A 98 -5.11 15.41 6.91
C HIS A 98 -3.71 15.42 7.55
N ASP A 99 -2.92 16.44 7.21
CA ASP A 99 -1.55 16.64 7.69
C ASP A 99 -0.62 15.43 7.53
N LEU A 100 -0.94 14.52 6.61
CA LEU A 100 -0.07 13.41 6.26
C LEU A 100 1.17 13.97 5.54
N PRO A 101 2.37 13.45 5.85
CA PRO A 101 3.60 13.95 5.25
C PRO A 101 3.65 13.65 3.73
N PRO A 102 4.35 14.47 2.93
CA PRO A 102 4.54 14.18 1.52
C PRO A 102 5.41 12.94 1.31
N SER A 103 5.24 12.29 0.15
CA SER A 103 6.03 11.12 -0.22
C SER A 103 7.06 11.44 -1.29
N GLY A 104 8.33 11.15 -1.01
CA GLY A 104 9.41 11.27 -1.98
C GLY A 104 9.50 10.11 -2.97
N ARG A 105 8.83 8.97 -2.71
CA ARG A 105 8.90 7.79 -3.60
C ARG A 105 7.65 6.91 -3.50
N MET A 106 6.53 7.41 -4.00
CA MET A 106 5.28 6.64 -4.11
C MET A 106 5.05 6.22 -5.55
N LEU A 107 5.05 4.92 -5.83
CA LEU A 107 4.99 4.43 -7.20
C LEU A 107 3.58 4.48 -7.80
N LYS A 108 3.50 4.67 -9.12
CA LYS A 108 2.27 4.51 -9.89
C LYS A 108 1.87 3.03 -9.96
N MET A 109 0.63 2.77 -9.58
CA MET A 109 0.02 1.45 -9.63
C MET A 109 -0.34 1.08 -11.07
N GLN A 110 -0.10 -0.19 -11.45
CA GLN A 110 -0.50 -0.78 -12.73
C GLN A 110 -1.24 -2.10 -12.50
N TRP A 111 -2.15 -2.47 -13.41
CA TRP A 111 -2.86 -3.75 -13.30
C TRP A 111 -1.90 -4.94 -13.52
N HIS A 112 -2.09 -6.02 -12.77
CA HIS A 112 -1.32 -7.26 -12.92
C HIS A 112 -2.24 -8.49 -12.85
N GLU A 113 -2.16 -9.33 -13.87
CA GLU A 113 -3.08 -10.47 -14.02
C GLU A 113 -2.82 -11.58 -12.99
N GLU A 114 -1.57 -11.88 -12.63
CA GLU A 114 -1.26 -12.89 -11.62
C GLU A 114 -1.78 -12.48 -10.23
N LEU A 115 -1.70 -11.19 -9.88
CA LEU A 115 -2.28 -10.70 -8.62
C LEU A 115 -3.82 -10.78 -8.65
N ALA A 116 -4.43 -10.56 -9.82
CA ALA A 116 -5.87 -10.74 -9.98
C ALA A 116 -6.26 -12.22 -9.84
N GLU A 117 -5.42 -13.15 -10.29
CA GLU A 117 -5.60 -14.58 -10.08
C GLU A 117 -5.55 -14.96 -8.60
N LEU A 118 -4.58 -14.44 -7.84
CA LEU A 118 -4.54 -14.62 -6.38
C LEU A 118 -5.79 -14.07 -5.68
N ALA A 119 -6.29 -12.91 -6.12
CA ALA A 119 -7.54 -12.37 -5.61
C ALA A 119 -8.74 -13.28 -5.95
N ARG A 120 -8.75 -13.95 -7.11
CA ARG A 120 -9.79 -14.94 -7.47
C ARG A 120 -9.69 -16.18 -6.57
N PHE A 121 -8.49 -16.71 -6.30
CA PHE A 121 -8.32 -17.81 -5.35
C PHE A 121 -8.86 -17.47 -3.96
N ALA A 122 -8.63 -16.23 -3.51
CA ALA A 122 -9.21 -15.73 -2.27
C ALA A 122 -10.74 -15.63 -2.32
N ALA A 123 -11.30 -15.17 -3.45
CA ALA A 123 -12.74 -15.08 -3.66
C ALA A 123 -13.43 -16.46 -3.67
N TYR A 124 -12.78 -17.49 -4.21
CA TYR A 124 -13.32 -18.87 -4.24
C TYR A 124 -13.52 -19.49 -2.85
N ARG A 125 -12.88 -18.94 -1.81
CA ARG A 125 -13.19 -19.29 -0.41
C ARG A 125 -14.59 -18.88 0.05
N CYS A 126 -15.28 -18.03 -0.71
CA CYS A 126 -16.65 -17.58 -0.42
C CYS A 126 -16.83 -17.03 1.01
N SER A 127 -15.83 -16.30 1.51
CA SER A 127 -15.78 -15.83 2.88
C SER A 127 -15.50 -14.33 2.92
N ILE A 128 -16.25 -13.60 3.75
CA ILE A 128 -15.98 -12.19 4.07
C ILE A 128 -14.93 -12.04 5.19
N GLY A 129 -14.54 -13.14 5.81
CA GLY A 129 -13.56 -13.14 6.90
C GLY A 129 -12.13 -12.94 6.41
N LYS A 130 -11.22 -12.75 7.37
CA LYS A 130 -9.79 -12.58 7.10
C LYS A 130 -9.21 -13.77 6.32
N VAL A 131 -8.34 -13.48 5.37
CA VAL A 131 -7.61 -14.50 4.60
C VAL A 131 -6.32 -14.85 5.33
N TYR A 132 -6.32 -16.00 6.00
CA TYR A 132 -5.14 -16.58 6.65
C TYR A 132 -4.30 -17.43 5.67
N ARG A 133 -3.99 -16.88 4.49
CA ARG A 133 -3.14 -17.52 3.47
C ARG A 133 -2.14 -16.52 2.88
N CYS A 134 -0.99 -17.01 2.45
CA CYS A 134 0.04 -16.19 1.81
C CYS A 134 -0.37 -15.80 0.38
N PHE A 135 -0.09 -14.56 -0.04
CA PHE A 135 -0.35 -14.04 -1.38
C PHE A 135 0.92 -13.90 -2.23
N ALA A 136 2.05 -14.45 -1.77
CA ALA A 136 3.30 -14.27 -2.50
C ALA A 136 3.28 -14.98 -3.86
N THR A 137 4.06 -14.43 -4.79
CA THR A 137 4.38 -15.06 -6.08
C THR A 137 5.91 -15.15 -6.20
N MET A 138 6.41 -15.79 -7.27
CA MET A 138 7.85 -15.74 -7.55
C MET A 138 8.36 -14.31 -7.80
N GLU A 139 7.53 -13.45 -8.43
CA GLU A 139 7.91 -12.07 -8.74
C GLU A 139 7.66 -11.11 -7.56
N TYR A 140 6.64 -11.38 -6.76
CA TYR A 140 6.17 -10.53 -5.66
C TYR A 140 6.16 -11.31 -4.35
N ALA A 141 7.35 -11.50 -3.79
CA ALA A 141 7.56 -12.27 -2.55
C ALA A 141 6.82 -11.68 -1.34
N GLY A 142 6.62 -10.35 -1.32
CA GLY A 142 6.01 -9.61 -0.21
C GLY A 142 4.57 -9.16 -0.45
N ALA A 143 3.85 -9.79 -1.38
CA ALA A 143 2.52 -9.37 -1.80
C ALA A 143 1.49 -9.28 -0.64
N GLY A 144 0.66 -8.25 -0.68
CA GLY A 144 -0.39 -7.99 0.30
C GLY A 144 -1.79 -8.04 -0.31
N TYR A 145 -2.82 -7.83 0.50
CA TYR A 145 -4.20 -7.75 0.02
C TYR A 145 -5.06 -6.81 0.85
N ASN A 146 -6.13 -6.31 0.23
CA ASN A 146 -7.29 -5.69 0.90
C ASN A 146 -8.54 -6.48 0.54
N THR A 147 -9.51 -6.48 1.46
CA THR A 147 -10.85 -7.01 1.24
C THR A 147 -11.90 -6.05 1.79
N ALA A 148 -13.04 -5.96 1.13
CA ALA A 148 -14.22 -5.24 1.62
C ALA A 148 -15.46 -5.96 1.10
N TYR A 149 -16.53 -5.86 1.87
CA TYR A 149 -17.84 -6.32 1.46
C TYR A 149 -18.90 -5.27 1.75
N ASN A 150 -19.96 -5.28 0.94
CA ASN A 150 -21.21 -4.62 1.27
C ASN A 150 -22.32 -5.66 1.30
N LYS A 151 -23.18 -5.53 2.29
CA LYS A 151 -24.46 -6.23 2.42
C LYS A 151 -25.57 -5.28 1.98
N PHE A 152 -26.46 -5.72 1.10
CA PHE A 152 -27.56 -4.87 0.61
C PHE A 152 -28.80 -5.70 0.23
N PRO A 153 -30.00 -5.11 0.34
CA PRO A 153 -31.22 -5.72 -0.18
C PRO A 153 -31.30 -5.54 -1.69
N GLY A 154 -31.95 -6.50 -2.37
CA GLY A 154 -32.30 -6.40 -3.78
C GLY A 154 -31.09 -6.29 -4.74
N GLU A 155 -31.36 -5.94 -5.99
CA GLU A 155 -30.33 -5.70 -6.99
C GLU A 155 -29.66 -4.34 -6.81
N GLN A 156 -28.36 -4.29 -7.10
CA GLN A 156 -27.55 -3.07 -7.06
C GLN A 156 -26.50 -3.10 -8.16
N ASP A 157 -26.22 -1.92 -8.73
CA ASP A 157 -25.08 -1.72 -9.63
C ASP A 157 -23.78 -2.09 -8.91
N TYR A 158 -23.10 -3.10 -9.45
CA TYR A 158 -21.86 -3.59 -8.88
C TYR A 158 -20.77 -2.50 -8.87
N MET A 159 -20.76 -1.58 -9.84
CA MET A 159 -19.79 -0.49 -9.90
C MET A 159 -20.03 0.56 -8.82
N LYS A 160 -21.29 0.86 -8.48
CA LYS A 160 -21.61 1.71 -7.31
C LYS A 160 -21.02 1.11 -6.03
N ILE A 161 -21.12 -0.21 -5.86
CA ILE A 161 -20.55 -0.90 -4.70
C ILE A 161 -19.01 -0.90 -4.74
N VAL A 162 -18.38 -1.16 -5.90
CA VAL A 162 -16.91 -1.07 -6.05
C VAL A 162 -16.39 0.30 -5.65
N ARG A 163 -17.08 1.38 -6.05
CA ARG A 163 -16.72 2.76 -5.66
C ARG A 163 -16.82 2.94 -4.15
N ALA A 164 -17.92 2.48 -3.54
CA ALA A 164 -18.12 2.57 -2.10
C ALA A 164 -17.03 1.82 -1.33
N GLN A 165 -16.68 0.59 -1.75
CA GLN A 165 -15.66 -0.24 -1.10
C GLN A 165 -14.27 0.40 -1.12
N MET A 166 -13.83 0.88 -2.28
CA MET A 166 -12.55 1.57 -2.39
C MET A 166 -12.54 2.90 -1.62
N LYS A 167 -13.68 3.62 -1.60
CA LYS A 167 -13.82 4.84 -0.81
C LYS A 167 -13.71 4.55 0.69
N THR A 168 -14.38 3.51 1.20
CA THR A 168 -14.27 3.09 2.60
C THR A 168 -12.84 2.73 2.99
N TRP A 169 -12.11 2.00 2.13
CA TRP A 169 -10.68 1.75 2.39
C TRP A 169 -9.88 3.04 2.47
N TYR A 170 -10.11 3.98 1.55
CA TYR A 170 -9.39 5.25 1.52
C TYR A 170 -9.71 6.13 2.72
N GLU A 171 -10.99 6.27 3.09
CA GLU A 171 -11.46 7.15 4.17
C GLU A 171 -10.93 6.81 5.55
N GLN A 172 -10.31 5.64 5.74
CA GLN A 172 -9.55 5.37 6.97
C GLN A 172 -8.38 6.36 7.18
N TYR A 173 -8.00 7.15 6.16
CA TYR A 173 -7.08 8.29 6.34
C TYR A 173 -7.55 9.24 7.46
N GLN A 174 -8.86 9.36 7.70
CA GLN A 174 -9.45 10.23 8.73
C GLN A 174 -8.95 9.89 10.15
N TYR A 175 -8.53 8.64 10.37
CA TYR A 175 -7.98 8.16 11.63
C TYR A 175 -6.44 8.07 11.63
N SER A 176 -5.80 8.55 10.56
CA SER A 176 -4.35 8.47 10.36
C SER A 176 -3.70 9.84 10.56
N ASN A 177 -2.45 9.83 11.04
CA ASN A 177 -1.59 11.01 11.06
C ASN A 177 -0.16 10.62 10.63
N ALA A 178 0.79 11.56 10.73
CA ALA A 178 2.19 11.29 10.41
C ALA A 178 2.77 10.07 11.17
N LYS A 179 2.46 9.91 12.45
CA LYS A 179 2.88 8.74 13.25
C LYS A 179 2.25 7.44 12.76
N SER A 180 1.04 7.47 12.21
CA SER A 180 0.42 6.30 11.58
C SER A 180 1.17 5.84 10.33
N ILE A 181 1.74 6.76 9.55
CA ILE A 181 2.58 6.41 8.39
C ILE A 181 3.87 5.74 8.84
N MET A 182 4.41 6.15 9.98
CA MET A 182 5.60 5.53 10.56
C MET A 182 5.28 4.15 11.14
N THR A 183 4.31 4.07 12.04
CA THR A 183 4.08 2.88 12.90
C THR A 183 3.10 1.87 12.33
N GLY A 184 2.32 2.26 11.33
CA GLY A 184 1.20 1.48 10.82
C GLY A 184 -0.02 1.45 11.75
N LYS A 185 -0.07 2.27 12.81
CA LYS A 185 -1.13 2.27 13.82
C LYS A 185 -1.86 3.63 13.89
N ALA A 186 -3.18 3.58 14.07
CA ALA A 186 -3.99 4.78 14.33
C ALA A 186 -3.79 5.25 15.78
N PRO A 187 -3.82 6.56 16.07
CA PRO A 187 -3.71 7.08 17.43
C PRO A 187 -4.82 6.57 18.36
N GLY A 188 -6.05 6.46 17.85
CA GLY A 188 -7.21 5.97 18.62
C GLY A 188 -7.48 4.47 18.46
N GLY A 189 -6.53 3.70 17.91
CA GLY A 189 -6.67 2.25 17.73
C GLY A 189 -7.66 1.82 16.62
N GLN A 190 -8.21 2.76 15.84
CA GLN A 190 -9.07 2.43 14.70
C GLN A 190 -8.31 1.65 13.62
N GLU A 191 -9.05 0.86 12.86
CA GLU A 191 -8.49 0.14 11.73
C GLU A 191 -8.15 1.09 10.58
N ILE A 192 -6.87 1.12 10.19
CA ILE A 192 -6.34 1.93 9.09
C ILE A 192 -5.56 1.12 8.06
N GLY A 193 -5.49 -0.21 8.23
CA GLY A 193 -4.65 -1.08 7.42
C GLY A 193 -5.01 -1.09 5.94
N HIS A 194 -6.29 -0.91 5.58
CA HIS A 194 -6.68 -0.83 4.17
C HIS A 194 -6.15 0.44 3.50
N PHE A 195 -6.28 1.59 4.18
CA PHE A 195 -5.71 2.84 3.72
C PHE A 195 -4.19 2.73 3.55
N LEU A 196 -3.49 2.22 4.58
CA LEU A 196 -2.04 2.04 4.53
C LEU A 196 -1.58 1.10 3.41
N GLN A 197 -2.36 0.07 3.09
CA GLN A 197 -2.11 -0.79 1.94
C GLN A 197 -2.27 -0.05 0.60
N ILE A 198 -3.30 0.81 0.47
CA ILE A 198 -3.49 1.65 -0.73
C ILE A 198 -2.29 2.59 -0.94
N VAL A 199 -1.75 3.16 0.14
CA VAL A 199 -0.66 4.15 0.08
C VAL A 199 0.74 3.57 0.29
N SER A 200 0.88 2.24 0.32
CA SER A 200 2.19 1.57 0.43
C SER A 200 3.09 2.00 -0.73
N GLY A 201 4.16 2.73 -0.43
CA GLY A 201 4.92 3.51 -1.42
C GLY A 201 5.57 2.65 -2.50
N LEU A 202 6.07 1.47 -2.12
CA LEU A 202 6.76 0.53 -3.01
C LEU A 202 5.83 -0.40 -3.77
N SER A 203 4.54 -0.46 -3.43
CA SER A 203 3.59 -1.25 -4.23
C SER A 203 3.25 -0.52 -5.52
N ASP A 204 3.51 -1.18 -6.64
CA ASP A 204 3.37 -0.68 -8.01
C ASP A 204 2.44 -1.55 -8.88
N ARG A 205 1.93 -2.67 -8.35
CA ARG A 205 1.02 -3.57 -9.05
C ARG A 205 -0.18 -3.92 -8.20
N ILE A 206 -1.34 -4.01 -8.84
CA ILE A 206 -2.59 -4.43 -8.23
C ILE A 206 -3.33 -5.38 -9.16
N GLY A 207 -3.99 -6.37 -8.61
CA GLY A 207 -4.97 -7.18 -9.33
C GLY A 207 -6.11 -7.57 -8.40
N CYS A 208 -7.33 -7.52 -8.89
CA CYS A 208 -8.52 -7.69 -8.05
C CYS A 208 -9.49 -8.73 -8.63
N ALA A 209 -10.35 -9.22 -7.74
CA ALA A 209 -11.48 -10.07 -8.06
C ALA A 209 -12.72 -9.57 -7.29
N ILE A 210 -13.90 -9.82 -7.87
CA ILE A 210 -15.17 -9.53 -7.22
C ILE A 210 -16.02 -10.79 -7.31
N PHE A 211 -16.62 -11.19 -6.20
CA PHE A 211 -17.69 -12.17 -6.21
C PHE A 211 -18.94 -11.61 -5.53
N ARG A 212 -20.11 -12.10 -5.95
CA ARG A 212 -21.38 -11.88 -5.26
C ARG A 212 -21.86 -13.19 -4.67
N SER A 213 -22.37 -13.18 -3.45
CA SER A 213 -23.11 -14.31 -2.89
C SER A 213 -24.42 -13.85 -2.29
N ARG A 214 -25.35 -14.79 -2.09
CA ARG A 214 -26.64 -14.52 -1.46
C ARG A 214 -26.79 -15.39 -0.22
N HIS A 215 -27.00 -14.77 0.93
CA HIS A 215 -27.19 -15.45 2.21
C HIS A 215 -28.26 -14.75 3.04
N PHE A 216 -29.14 -15.53 3.67
CA PHE A 216 -30.20 -15.03 4.57
C PHE A 216 -31.03 -13.89 3.99
N GLY A 217 -31.38 -13.96 2.70
CA GLY A 217 -32.18 -12.95 2.01
C GLY A 217 -31.41 -11.71 1.53
N TYR A 218 -30.12 -11.58 1.83
CA TYR A 218 -29.29 -10.44 1.43
C TYR A 218 -28.27 -10.80 0.36
N ASN A 219 -27.94 -9.81 -0.47
CA ASN A 219 -26.82 -9.88 -1.39
C ASN A 219 -25.56 -9.34 -0.73
N TYR A 220 -24.46 -10.04 -0.95
CA TYR A 220 -23.12 -9.66 -0.52
C TYR A 220 -22.27 -9.50 -1.76
N GLN A 221 -21.64 -8.34 -1.92
CA GLN A 221 -20.59 -8.17 -2.93
C GLN A 221 -19.27 -7.95 -2.21
N VAL A 222 -18.26 -8.73 -2.56
CA VAL A 222 -16.93 -8.67 -1.97
C VAL A 222 -15.93 -8.27 -3.03
N LEU A 223 -15.13 -7.23 -2.77
CA LEU A 223 -13.98 -6.84 -3.57
C LEU A 223 -12.71 -7.25 -2.84
N ILE A 224 -11.88 -8.04 -3.51
CA ILE A 224 -10.57 -8.46 -3.03
C ILE A 224 -9.53 -7.92 -4.00
N CYS A 225 -8.52 -7.22 -3.50
CA CYS A 225 -7.40 -6.73 -4.30
C CYS A 225 -6.09 -7.21 -3.70
N ALA A 226 -5.26 -7.87 -4.50
CA ALA A 226 -3.88 -8.21 -4.17
C ALA A 226 -2.93 -7.15 -4.73
N TYR A 227 -1.84 -6.89 -4.01
CA TYR A 227 -0.86 -5.84 -4.27
C TYR A 227 0.55 -6.44 -4.36
N SER A 228 1.43 -5.88 -5.19
CA SER A 228 2.84 -6.36 -5.29
C SER A 228 3.59 -6.31 -3.97
N CYS A 229 3.24 -5.37 -3.09
CA CYS A 229 3.80 -5.25 -1.76
C CYS A 229 2.72 -5.05 -0.72
N SER A 230 2.85 -5.75 0.39
CA SER A 230 2.07 -5.51 1.59
C SER A 230 2.45 -4.17 2.23
N LYS A 231 1.56 -3.61 3.04
CA LYS A 231 1.91 -2.48 3.91
C LYS A 231 3.04 -2.92 4.86
N PRO A 232 4.15 -2.17 4.98
CA PRO A 232 5.22 -2.53 5.88
C PRO A 232 4.78 -2.42 7.34
N THR A 233 5.42 -3.20 8.22
CA THR A 233 5.13 -3.20 9.67
C THR A 233 6.28 -2.67 10.52
N LYS A 234 7.48 -2.56 9.96
CA LYS A 234 8.72 -2.17 10.67
C LYS A 234 9.40 -0.93 10.12
N VAL A 235 8.86 -0.38 9.04
CA VAL A 235 9.39 0.79 8.33
C VAL A 235 8.22 1.65 7.87
N PRO A 236 8.46 2.94 7.55
CA PRO A 236 7.38 3.83 7.13
C PRO A 236 6.66 3.30 5.89
N VAL A 237 5.35 3.52 5.83
CA VAL A 237 4.45 3.04 4.77
C VAL A 237 4.86 3.58 3.39
N TYR A 238 5.43 4.78 3.34
CA TYR A 238 6.11 5.32 2.17
C TYR A 238 7.31 6.16 2.59
N LYS A 239 8.24 6.37 1.65
CA LYS A 239 9.40 7.24 1.87
C LYS A 239 8.94 8.69 2.02
N LEU A 240 9.19 9.31 3.17
CA LEU A 240 8.92 10.72 3.43
C LEU A 240 9.91 11.62 2.67
N SER A 241 9.45 12.76 2.17
CA SER A 241 10.30 13.86 1.66
C SER A 241 9.48 15.15 1.69
N ARG A 242 10.16 16.31 1.74
CA ARG A 242 9.53 17.63 1.53
C ARG A 242 8.99 17.80 0.12
N ILE A 243 9.66 17.24 -0.89
CA ILE A 243 9.30 17.38 -2.29
C ILE A 243 8.70 16.04 -2.78
N PRO A 244 7.43 16.04 -3.24
CA PRO A 244 6.83 14.83 -3.78
C PRO A 244 7.65 14.26 -4.94
N ALA A 245 7.77 12.93 -4.98
CA ALA A 245 8.49 12.19 -6.04
C ALA A 245 9.99 12.51 -6.23
N GLU A 246 10.62 13.30 -5.34
CA GLU A 246 12.04 13.68 -5.45
C GLU A 246 13.01 12.49 -5.49
N HIS A 247 12.63 11.37 -4.88
CA HIS A 247 13.43 10.15 -4.82
C HIS A 247 13.03 9.10 -5.85
N CYS A 248 12.20 9.46 -6.84
CA CYS A 248 11.92 8.61 -7.98
C CYS A 248 13.13 8.59 -8.94
N THR A 249 13.57 7.40 -9.33
CA THR A 249 14.74 7.21 -10.21
C THR A 249 14.40 7.47 -11.67
N CYS A 250 13.15 7.24 -12.06
CA CYS A 250 12.63 7.49 -13.41
C CYS A 250 11.77 8.75 -13.50
N GLY A 251 11.95 9.69 -12.57
CA GLY A 251 11.16 10.92 -12.48
C GLY A 251 9.71 10.69 -12.06
N SER A 252 8.94 11.77 -12.05
CA SER A 252 7.52 11.76 -11.73
C SER A 252 6.67 11.25 -12.91
N ASP A 253 5.49 10.71 -12.60
CA ASP A 253 4.49 10.39 -13.61
C ASP A 253 3.88 11.66 -14.23
N HIS A 254 3.47 11.57 -15.50
CA HIS A 254 2.87 12.68 -16.24
C HIS A 254 1.48 13.06 -15.68
N ASP A 255 0.60 12.07 -15.50
CA ASP A 255 -0.80 12.31 -15.11
C ASP A 255 -0.93 12.47 -13.60
N HIS A 256 -0.07 11.80 -12.83
CA HIS A 256 -0.03 11.81 -11.38
C HIS A 256 1.31 12.34 -10.88
N LYS A 257 1.51 13.66 -10.99
CA LYS A 257 2.81 14.34 -10.79
C LYS A 257 3.49 14.10 -9.43
N ASN A 258 2.74 13.67 -8.40
CA ASN A 258 3.31 13.36 -7.09
C ASN A 258 3.74 11.89 -6.95
N LEU A 259 3.54 11.07 -7.99
CA LEU A 259 3.94 9.67 -8.03
C LEU A 259 5.19 9.48 -8.90
N CYS A 260 5.94 8.41 -8.65
CA CYS A 260 6.97 7.97 -9.58
C CYS A 260 6.36 7.49 -10.90
N SER A 261 7.10 7.68 -11.99
CA SER A 261 6.68 7.23 -13.31
C SER A 261 6.45 5.71 -13.36
N ALA A 262 5.64 5.28 -14.33
CA ALA A 262 5.35 3.85 -14.56
C ALA A 262 6.59 3.01 -14.93
N PHE A 263 7.74 3.64 -15.16
CA PHE A 263 9.01 2.97 -15.48
C PHE A 263 9.88 2.68 -14.25
N GLU A 264 9.54 3.27 -13.10
CA GLU A 264 10.21 3.04 -11.81
C GLU A 264 10.29 1.54 -11.51
N ARG A 265 11.42 1.11 -10.92
CA ARG A 265 11.65 -0.31 -10.60
C ARG A 265 11.77 -0.52 -9.10
N VAL A 266 11.19 -1.63 -8.65
CA VAL A 266 11.26 -2.13 -7.28
C VAL A 266 11.87 -3.52 -7.32
N SER A 267 12.95 -3.71 -6.57
CA SER A 267 13.62 -5.01 -6.40
C SER A 267 13.00 -5.81 -5.25
N SER A 268 12.54 -5.14 -4.19
CA SER A 268 11.89 -5.76 -3.05
C SER A 268 10.90 -4.79 -2.38
N CYS A 269 9.96 -5.36 -1.63
CA CYS A 269 9.00 -4.60 -0.82
C CYS A 269 9.59 -4.05 0.48
N GLU A 270 10.84 -4.38 0.77
CA GLU A 270 11.57 -3.90 1.93
C GLU A 270 12.09 -2.50 1.63
N ALA A 271 11.51 -1.49 2.30
CA ALA A 271 12.17 -0.20 2.36
C ALA A 271 13.37 -0.34 3.30
N GLU A 272 14.55 0.13 2.88
CA GLU A 272 15.67 0.23 3.81
C GLU A 272 15.24 1.09 5.01
N PRO A 273 15.44 0.63 6.26
CA PRO A 273 15.23 1.48 7.40
C PRO A 273 16.12 2.73 7.24
N PRO A 274 15.61 3.94 7.51
CA PRO A 274 16.42 5.15 7.40
C PRO A 274 17.68 5.00 8.27
N LYS A 275 18.86 5.04 7.64
CA LYS A 275 20.18 4.89 8.29
C LYS A 275 20.45 6.02 9.30
N SER A 276 19.82 7.16 9.07
CA SER A 276 19.63 8.27 10.00
C SER A 276 18.30 8.93 9.63
N LEU A 277 17.63 9.57 10.60
CA LEU A 277 16.53 10.48 10.28
C LEU A 277 17.07 11.52 9.30
N ALA A 278 16.51 11.57 8.08
CA ALA A 278 16.75 12.73 7.23
C ALA A 278 16.38 13.98 8.05
N HIS A 279 17.15 15.06 7.95
CA HIS A 279 16.89 16.31 8.69
C HIS A 279 15.40 16.72 8.62
N ASP A 280 14.78 16.48 7.47
CA ASP A 280 13.35 16.69 7.21
C ASP A 280 12.40 15.93 8.16
N MET A 281 12.75 14.73 8.61
CA MET A 281 11.95 13.94 9.55
C MET A 281 12.04 14.50 10.98
N THR A 282 13.22 15.00 11.37
CA THR A 282 13.41 15.72 12.63
C THR A 282 12.62 17.02 12.66
N VAL A 283 12.56 17.75 11.53
CA VAL A 283 11.76 18.97 11.37
C VAL A 283 10.24 18.69 11.44
N MET A 284 9.79 17.50 11.04
CA MET A 284 8.41 17.06 11.22
C MET A 284 8.10 16.54 12.64
N GLY A 285 9.04 16.67 13.59
CA GLY A 285 8.87 16.20 14.96
C GLY A 285 8.80 14.68 15.10
N LEU A 286 9.25 13.93 14.08
CA LEU A 286 9.24 12.47 14.08
C LEU A 286 10.62 11.93 14.48
N ASP A 287 10.68 11.26 15.63
CA ASP A 287 11.87 10.54 16.08
C ASP A 287 11.74 9.04 15.77
N TYR A 288 12.50 8.56 14.79
CA TYR A 288 12.55 7.17 14.37
C TYR A 288 13.06 6.25 15.48
N GLU A 289 14.04 6.67 16.28
CA GLU A 289 14.60 5.83 17.34
C GLU A 289 13.58 5.60 18.46
N SER A 290 12.91 6.63 18.98
CA SER A 290 11.83 6.42 19.97
C SER A 290 10.64 5.65 19.40
N THR A 291 10.34 5.82 18.11
CA THR A 291 9.22 5.15 17.45
C THR A 291 9.42 3.64 17.30
N TRP A 292 10.67 3.17 17.10
CA TRP A 292 10.96 1.75 16.84
C TRP A 292 11.79 1.06 17.92
N ASN A 293 12.58 1.79 18.73
CA ASN A 293 13.27 1.24 19.91
C ASN A 293 12.45 1.35 21.20
N GLY A 294 11.29 2.01 21.19
CA GLY A 294 10.36 2.04 22.32
C GLY A 294 9.91 0.65 22.79
N ASP A 295 9.84 -0.32 21.87
CA ASP A 295 9.49 -1.71 22.18
C ASP A 295 10.63 -2.48 22.90
N LYS A 296 11.87 -1.94 22.94
CA LYS A 296 12.98 -2.53 23.71
C LYS A 296 13.05 -2.01 25.15
N LYS A 297 12.30 -0.96 25.51
CA LYS A 297 12.22 -0.43 26.88
C LYS A 297 11.08 -1.04 27.71
N ALA A 298 10.44 -2.10 27.23
CA ALA A 298 9.42 -2.85 27.96
C ALA A 298 9.84 -4.31 28.22
N VAL A 299 11.09 -4.54 28.63
CA VAL A 299 11.49 -5.81 29.26
C VAL A 299 12.42 -5.52 30.44
N ASN A 300 12.02 -6.06 31.60
CA ASN A 300 12.62 -6.01 32.94
C ASN A 300 12.35 -4.74 33.78
N THR A 301 11.75 -4.79 34.98
CA THR A 301 11.59 -5.86 35.99
C THR A 301 10.36 -5.61 36.88
N SER A 302 9.41 -6.56 36.94
CA SER A 302 8.77 -7.08 38.18
C SER A 302 7.59 -8.01 37.85
N ASN A 303 7.89 -9.32 37.91
CA ASN A 303 7.05 -10.47 38.26
C ASN A 303 5.48 -10.34 38.21
N PRO A 304 4.78 -11.07 37.31
CA PRO A 304 3.30 -11.09 37.26
C PRO A 304 2.61 -12.15 38.14
N VAL A 305 3.24 -12.63 39.23
CA VAL A 305 2.56 -13.56 40.16
C VAL A 305 1.74 -12.85 41.25
N GLN A 306 1.64 -11.52 41.28
CA GLN A 306 1.01 -10.81 42.40
C GLN A 306 -0.32 -10.07 42.18
N ASN A 307 -0.95 -10.11 41.00
CA ASN A 307 -2.22 -9.40 40.77
C ASN A 307 -3.42 -10.30 40.39
N VAL A 308 -3.51 -11.49 40.99
CA VAL A 308 -4.71 -12.37 40.89
C VAL A 308 -5.56 -12.38 42.18
N ALA A 309 -5.31 -11.50 43.15
CA ALA A 309 -5.91 -11.65 44.49
C ALA A 309 -6.64 -10.43 45.07
N ASN A 310 -7.26 -9.55 44.28
CA ASN A 310 -8.09 -8.46 44.84
C ASN A 310 -9.31 -8.09 43.97
N PHE A 311 -10.10 -9.09 43.55
CA PHE A 311 -11.46 -8.87 43.02
C PHE A 311 -12.50 -9.83 43.61
N ILE A 312 -12.24 -10.39 44.80
CA ILE A 312 -13.25 -11.11 45.56
C ILE A 312 -13.17 -10.61 47.00
N GLU A 313 -14.34 -10.27 47.53
CA GLU A 313 -14.64 -9.83 48.91
C GLU A 313 -14.50 -8.32 49.17
N GLY A 314 -15.63 -7.61 49.01
CA GLY A 314 -15.79 -6.28 49.56
C GLY A 314 -15.78 -6.28 51.08
N HIS A 315 -15.46 -5.13 51.67
CA HIS A 315 -16.06 -4.51 52.85
C HIS A 315 -15.40 -3.14 53.06
N ALA A 316 -16.17 -2.20 53.61
CA ALA A 316 -15.85 -0.79 53.75
C ALA A 316 -14.79 -0.47 54.83
N ALA A 317 -14.04 0.60 54.62
CA ALA A 317 -13.72 1.65 55.59
C ALA A 317 -13.25 2.90 54.82
#